data_AF-A0A2N6C2S9-F1
#
_entry.id   AF-A0A2N6C2S9-F1
#
_cell.length_a   1.000
_cell.length_b   1.000
_cell.length_c   1.000
_cell.angle_alpha   90.00
_cell.angle_beta   90.00
_cell.angle_gamma   90.00
#
_symmetry.space_group_name_H-M   'P 1'
#
loop_
_entity.id
_entity.type
_entity.pdbx_description
1 polymer ?
#
loop_
_entity_poly.entity_id
_entity_poly.type
_entity_poly.pdbx_seq_one_letter_code
_entity_poly.pdbx_strand_id
1 'polypeptide(L)'
;MDTPKSLADRKKDIQFLMKYAVPEAQVKTAHALLDKYDTDIIALNLLHSFYINLPEGMDDSVTGIRLLTRRQGVFLLSVSTGNSMQYLYLANREAAHIIGTLAEGIIDRKLLDFLGYADNKEVLALTGKPEMLQEYEPHTLDPNLCPSCHVAVGEFHTLGCPVEICPWCNGQLTYCNCRFTRLDVDAMDKVAHIEKLRELLEEVGRIAFKKEDSPGYPTIGDE
;
A
#
# COMPACT_ATOMS: atom_id res chain seq x y z
N MET A 1 0.82 -8.79 -16.47
CA MET A 1 1.06 -8.40 -15.07
C MET A 1 0.40 -9.48 -14.23
N ASP A 2 1.20 -10.22 -13.46
CA ASP A 2 0.70 -11.33 -12.64
C ASP A 2 0.03 -10.78 -11.38
N THR A 3 -1.30 -10.63 -11.45
CA THR A 3 -2.11 -10.32 -10.28
C THR A 3 -2.08 -11.54 -9.36
N PRO A 4 -1.68 -11.40 -8.07
CA PRO A 4 -1.66 -12.54 -7.17
C PRO A 4 -3.09 -13.06 -6.99
N LYS A 5 -3.29 -14.36 -7.23
CA LYS A 5 -4.59 -15.02 -7.13
C LYS A 5 -5.08 -15.15 -5.67
N SER A 6 -4.17 -15.11 -4.69
CA SER A 6 -4.46 -15.05 -3.25
C SER A 6 -3.22 -14.65 -2.43
N LEU A 7 -3.39 -14.28 -1.15
CA LEU A 7 -2.27 -14.06 -0.20
C LEU A 7 -1.38 -15.31 -0.08
N ALA A 8 -2.00 -16.50 -0.05
CA ALA A 8 -1.30 -17.77 0.08
C ALA A 8 -0.42 -18.08 -1.14
N ASP A 9 -0.91 -17.76 -2.35
CA ASP A 9 -0.12 -17.92 -3.57
C ASP A 9 1.06 -16.94 -3.57
N ARG A 10 0.82 -15.69 -3.20
CA ARG A 10 1.90 -14.68 -3.08
C ARG A 10 2.97 -15.13 -2.08
N LYS A 11 2.59 -15.68 -0.93
CA LYS A 11 3.54 -16.24 0.06
C LYS A 11 4.36 -17.38 -0.54
N LYS A 12 3.73 -18.31 -1.27
CA LYS A 12 4.44 -19.43 -1.92
C LYS A 12 5.44 -18.95 -2.97
N ASP A 13 5.08 -17.95 -3.76
CA ASP A 13 5.98 -17.35 -4.75
C ASP A 13 7.22 -16.76 -4.08
N ILE A 14 7.03 -15.99 -2.99
CA ILE A 14 8.13 -15.43 -2.21
C ILE A 14 9.01 -16.54 -1.64
N GLN A 15 8.43 -17.59 -1.04
CA GLN A 15 9.17 -18.74 -0.52
C GLN A 15 9.99 -19.44 -1.61
N PHE A 16 9.48 -19.49 -2.84
CA PHE A 16 10.22 -20.05 -3.97
C PHE A 16 11.41 -19.15 -4.34
N LEU A 17 11.20 -17.84 -4.48
CA LEU A 17 12.26 -16.88 -4.80
C LEU A 17 13.37 -16.86 -3.74
N MET A 18 12.99 -16.92 -2.45
CA MET A 18 13.93 -16.92 -1.34
C MET A 18 14.95 -18.07 -1.41
N LYS A 19 14.61 -19.23 -2.00
CA LYS A 19 15.53 -20.38 -2.14
C LYS A 19 16.78 -20.05 -2.97
N TYR A 20 16.68 -19.05 -3.84
CA TYR A 20 17.75 -18.66 -4.76
C TYR A 20 18.34 -17.29 -4.42
N ALA A 21 17.64 -16.51 -3.59
CA ALA A 21 17.98 -15.13 -3.30
C ALA A 21 18.59 -14.95 -1.90
N VAL A 22 18.23 -15.79 -0.92
CA VAL A 22 18.60 -15.56 0.48
C VAL A 22 19.88 -16.34 0.82
N PRO A 23 20.91 -15.66 1.36
CA PRO A 23 22.11 -16.33 1.86
C PRO A 23 21.78 -17.36 2.95
N GLU A 24 22.45 -18.51 2.96
CA GLU A 24 22.17 -19.63 3.87
C GLU A 24 22.09 -19.21 5.34
N ALA A 25 23.01 -18.35 5.78
CA ALA A 25 23.06 -17.82 7.15
C ALA A 25 21.83 -16.98 7.55
N GLN A 26 21.07 -16.47 6.59
CA GLN A 26 19.95 -15.54 6.80
C GLN A 26 18.57 -16.19 6.56
N VAL A 27 18.53 -17.42 6.06
CA VAL A 27 17.29 -18.15 5.70
C VAL A 27 16.27 -18.14 6.85
N LYS A 28 16.70 -18.46 8.08
CA LYS A 28 15.82 -18.54 9.24
C LYS A 28 15.17 -17.18 9.56
N THR A 29 15.96 -16.11 9.54
CA THR A 29 15.47 -14.75 9.83
C THR A 29 14.52 -14.26 8.74
N ALA A 30 14.86 -14.50 7.47
CA ALA A 30 14.02 -14.11 6.34
C ALA A 30 12.66 -14.84 6.36
N HIS A 31 12.64 -16.14 6.71
CA HIS A 31 11.39 -16.88 6.87
C HIS A 31 10.54 -16.37 8.04
N ALA A 32 11.16 -16.05 9.18
CA ALA A 32 10.45 -15.48 10.31
C ALA A 32 9.80 -14.13 9.96
N LEU A 33 10.48 -13.30 9.15
CA LEU A 33 9.93 -12.05 8.67
C LEU A 33 8.76 -12.28 7.70
N LEU A 34 8.87 -13.23 6.78
CA LEU A 34 7.75 -13.59 5.90
C LEU A 34 6.53 -14.09 6.69
N ASP A 35 6.75 -14.89 7.74
CA ASP A 35 5.68 -15.37 8.60
C ASP A 35 5.03 -14.25 9.43
N LYS A 36 5.80 -13.24 9.87
CA LYS A 36 5.24 -12.03 10.53
C LYS A 36 4.19 -11.32 9.65
N TYR A 37 4.39 -11.32 8.33
CA TYR A 37 3.57 -10.54 7.38
C TYR A 37 2.68 -11.40 6.47
N ASP A 38 2.41 -12.66 6.83
CA ASP A 38 1.74 -13.61 5.95
C ASP A 38 0.28 -13.26 5.59
N THR A 39 -0.35 -12.39 6.36
CA THR A 39 -1.68 -11.84 6.13
C THR A 39 -1.66 -10.42 5.55
N ASP A 40 -0.49 -9.83 5.35
CA ASP A 40 -0.33 -8.45 4.92
C ASP A 40 0.05 -8.35 3.43
N ILE A 41 -0.93 -8.04 2.57
CA ILE A 41 -0.70 -7.87 1.13
C ILE A 41 0.32 -6.77 0.79
N ILE A 42 0.41 -5.70 1.58
CA ILE A 42 1.34 -4.59 1.34
C ILE A 42 2.78 -5.09 1.51
N ALA A 43 3.05 -5.73 2.66
CA ALA A 43 4.36 -6.30 2.95
C ALA A 43 4.69 -7.47 2.00
N LEU A 44 3.73 -8.33 1.68
CA LEU A 44 3.95 -9.43 0.73
C LEU A 44 4.27 -8.91 -0.68
N ASN A 45 3.59 -7.86 -1.15
CA ASN A 45 3.92 -7.23 -2.44
C ASN A 45 5.34 -6.64 -2.42
N LEU A 46 5.74 -6.01 -1.31
CA LEU A 46 7.10 -5.50 -1.12
C LEU A 46 8.13 -6.62 -1.14
N LEU A 47 7.94 -7.68 -0.35
CA LEU A 47 8.87 -8.81 -0.30
C LEU A 47 9.00 -9.48 -1.67
N HIS A 48 7.88 -9.69 -2.35
CA HIS A 48 7.90 -10.22 -3.70
C HIS A 48 8.66 -9.31 -4.68
N SER A 49 8.42 -8.00 -4.64
CA SER A 49 9.15 -7.02 -5.44
C SER A 49 10.65 -7.02 -5.13
N PHE A 50 11.03 -7.16 -3.86
CA PHE A 50 12.43 -7.28 -3.47
C PHE A 50 13.08 -8.55 -4.04
N TYR A 51 12.50 -9.72 -3.79
CA TYR A 51 13.11 -10.99 -4.19
C TYR A 51 13.05 -11.30 -5.69
N ILE A 52 12.15 -10.66 -6.44
CA ILE A 52 12.11 -10.80 -7.90
C ILE A 52 13.19 -9.94 -8.58
N ASN A 53 13.54 -8.80 -7.97
CA ASN A 53 14.45 -7.83 -8.58
C ASN A 53 15.88 -7.94 -8.04
N LEU A 54 16.04 -8.21 -6.74
CA LEU A 54 17.31 -8.11 -5.99
C LEU A 54 18.08 -6.84 -6.37
N PRO A 55 17.90 -5.70 -5.69
CA PRO A 55 18.38 -4.40 -6.15
C PRO A 55 19.84 -4.36 -6.65
N GLU A 56 20.73 -5.12 -6.00
CA GLU A 56 22.16 -5.20 -6.37
C GLU A 56 22.53 -6.39 -7.27
N GLY A 57 21.56 -7.22 -7.65
CA GLY A 57 21.77 -8.46 -8.40
C GLY A 57 22.56 -9.52 -7.62
N MET A 58 22.60 -9.41 -6.30
CA MET A 58 23.30 -10.30 -5.38
C MET A 58 22.34 -10.92 -4.38
N ASP A 59 22.71 -12.08 -3.84
CA ASP A 59 21.97 -12.71 -2.75
C ASP A 59 21.88 -11.77 -1.54
N ASP A 60 20.66 -11.56 -1.06
CA ASP A 60 20.36 -10.72 0.09
C ASP A 60 19.03 -11.14 0.73
N SER A 61 18.74 -10.62 1.91
CA SER A 61 17.47 -10.80 2.58
C SER A 61 16.94 -9.51 3.16
N VAL A 62 15.62 -9.41 3.26
CA VAL A 62 14.98 -8.34 4.02
C VAL A 62 15.11 -8.67 5.51
N THR A 63 15.65 -7.73 6.28
CA THR A 63 15.84 -7.87 7.74
C THR A 63 14.90 -6.99 8.53
N GLY A 64 14.32 -5.96 7.92
CA GLY A 64 13.35 -5.08 8.58
C GLY A 64 12.59 -4.20 7.60
N ILE A 65 11.37 -3.83 8.00
CA ILE A 65 10.51 -2.90 7.27
C ILE A 65 10.09 -1.80 8.24
N ARG A 66 10.26 -0.54 7.84
CA ARG A 66 9.85 0.64 8.62
C ARG A 66 8.92 1.52 7.81
N LEU A 67 7.96 2.13 8.48
CA LEU A 67 7.00 3.06 7.89
C LEU A 67 7.53 4.49 7.99
N LEU A 68 7.62 5.19 6.86
CA LEU A 68 7.93 6.62 6.85
C LEU A 68 6.64 7.44 6.88
N THR A 69 5.75 7.15 5.94
CA THR A 69 4.44 7.79 5.85
C THR A 69 3.48 6.91 5.07
N ARG A 70 2.20 7.22 5.18
CA ARG A 70 1.13 6.65 4.37
C ARG A 70 0.25 7.77 3.88
N ARG A 71 -0.22 7.67 2.64
CA ARG A 71 -1.22 8.58 2.11
C ARG A 71 -2.10 7.89 1.08
N GLN A 72 -3.41 8.00 1.23
CA GLN A 72 -4.41 7.47 0.30
C GLN A 72 -4.12 6.00 -0.13
N GLY A 73 -3.79 5.15 0.85
CA GLY A 73 -3.56 3.72 0.62
C GLY A 73 -2.21 3.37 -0.03
N VAL A 74 -1.34 4.36 -0.22
CA VAL A 74 0.05 4.20 -0.63
C VAL A 74 0.95 4.32 0.59
N PHE A 75 1.84 3.35 0.76
CA PHE A 75 2.78 3.26 1.87
C PHE A 75 4.18 3.58 1.37
N LEU A 76 4.84 4.57 1.99
CA LEU A 76 6.27 4.79 1.84
C LEU A 76 7.00 3.99 2.92
N LEU A 77 7.71 2.95 2.50
CA LEU A 77 8.38 2.00 3.37
C LEU A 77 9.90 2.06 3.17
N SER A 78 10.65 1.95 4.25
CA SER A 78 12.07 1.67 4.23
C SER A 78 12.30 0.19 4.47
N VAL A 79 13.16 -0.41 3.66
CA VAL A 79 13.56 -1.82 3.74
C VAL A 79 15.03 -1.88 4.11
N SER A 80 15.34 -2.48 5.26
CA SER A 80 16.72 -2.81 5.63
C SER A 80 17.05 -4.22 5.17
N THR A 81 18.27 -4.43 4.67
CA THR A 81 18.71 -5.72 4.15
C THR A 81 19.84 -6.36 4.98
N GLY A 82 20.16 -7.62 4.67
CA GLY A 82 21.26 -8.36 5.30
C GLY A 82 22.63 -7.79 4.95
N ASN A 83 22.77 -7.19 3.76
CA ASN A 83 23.98 -6.50 3.31
C ASN A 83 24.11 -5.06 3.84
N SER A 84 23.34 -4.70 4.87
CA SER A 84 23.31 -3.36 5.49
C SER A 84 22.91 -2.22 4.53
N MET A 85 22.21 -2.56 3.44
CA MET A 85 21.62 -1.58 2.54
C MET A 85 20.23 -1.18 3.03
N GLN A 86 19.81 0.02 2.64
CA GLN A 86 18.48 0.56 2.95
C GLN A 86 17.85 1.16 1.72
N TYR A 87 16.67 0.65 1.37
CA TYR A 87 15.94 1.06 0.17
C TYR A 87 14.60 1.69 0.54
N LEU A 88 14.12 2.56 -0.34
CA LEU A 88 12.78 3.12 -0.28
C LEU A 88 11.87 2.40 -1.26
N TYR A 89 10.70 2.01 -0.75
CA TYR A 89 9.64 1.37 -1.52
C TYR A 89 8.35 2.17 -1.42
N LEU A 90 7.66 2.30 -2.55
CA LEU A 90 6.23 2.58 -2.56
C LEU A 90 5.48 1.28 -2.68
N ALA A 91 4.56 1.02 -1.76
CA ALA A 91 3.73 -0.18 -1.78
C ALA A 91 2.26 0.17 -1.66
N ASN A 92 1.43 -0.58 -2.37
CA ASN A 92 -0.02 -0.57 -2.24
C ASN A 92 -0.55 -2.01 -2.35
N ARG A 93 -1.88 -2.16 -2.40
CA ARG A 93 -2.52 -3.49 -2.50
C ARG A 93 -2.19 -4.24 -3.78
N GLU A 94 -1.85 -3.54 -4.85
CA GLU A 94 -1.61 -4.13 -6.17
C GLU A 94 -0.14 -4.52 -6.37
N ALA A 95 0.78 -3.63 -5.98
CA ALA A 95 2.21 -3.81 -6.24
C ALA A 95 3.08 -3.02 -5.24
N ALA A 96 4.38 -3.30 -5.31
CA ALA A 96 5.39 -2.51 -4.65
C ALA A 96 6.56 -2.23 -5.61
N HIS A 97 7.12 -1.04 -5.52
CA HIS A 97 8.20 -0.57 -6.38
C HIS A 97 9.30 0.07 -5.55
N ILE A 98 10.54 -0.32 -5.81
CA ILE A 98 11.71 0.41 -5.32
C ILE A 98 11.77 1.77 -6.01
N ILE A 99 12.01 2.83 -5.25
CA ILE A 99 12.10 4.21 -5.77
C ILE A 99 13.49 4.83 -5.56
N GLY A 100 14.38 4.16 -4.84
CA GLY A 100 15.74 4.63 -4.58
C GLY A 100 16.30 4.07 -3.28
N THR A 101 17.46 4.60 -2.87
CA THR A 101 18.05 4.30 -1.56
C THR A 101 17.54 5.26 -0.49
N LEU A 102 17.59 4.82 0.77
CA LEU A 102 17.19 5.68 1.89
C LEU A 102 18.10 6.90 2.05
N ALA A 103 19.39 6.75 1.69
CA ALA A 103 20.40 7.79 1.78
C ALA A 103 20.22 8.92 0.74
N GLU A 104 19.61 8.62 -0.40
CA GLU A 104 19.31 9.60 -1.45
C GLU A 104 17.95 10.29 -1.24
N GLY A 105 17.05 9.65 -0.49
CA GLY A 105 15.70 10.15 -0.27
C GLY A 105 14.83 10.04 -1.53
N ILE A 106 13.98 11.04 -1.78
CA ILE A 106 13.06 11.10 -2.91
C ILE A 106 13.38 12.31 -3.78
N ILE A 107 13.76 12.06 -5.03
CA ILE A 107 14.11 13.10 -6.00
C ILE A 107 12.87 13.60 -6.76
N ASP A 108 11.87 12.73 -6.97
CA ASP A 108 10.67 13.07 -7.72
C ASP A 108 9.79 14.08 -6.96
N ARG A 109 9.65 15.28 -7.52
CA ARG A 109 8.86 16.35 -6.93
C ARG A 109 7.38 16.01 -6.80
N LYS A 110 6.79 15.37 -7.81
CA LYS A 110 5.36 15.01 -7.79
C LYS A 110 5.10 13.99 -6.71
N LEU A 111 6.04 13.08 -6.48
CA LEU A 111 5.94 12.10 -5.40
C LEU A 111 6.06 12.75 -4.02
N LEU A 112 6.98 13.70 -3.83
CA LEU A 112 7.07 14.48 -2.59
C LEU A 112 5.77 15.23 -2.28
N ASP A 113 5.24 15.95 -3.27
CA ASP A 113 3.98 16.69 -3.14
C ASP A 113 2.81 15.74 -2.81
N PHE A 114 2.76 14.58 -3.50
CA PHE A 114 1.79 13.52 -3.20
C PHE A 114 1.97 12.99 -1.79
N LEU A 115 3.17 12.76 -1.27
CA LEU A 115 3.37 12.23 0.08
C LEU A 115 3.26 13.29 1.18
N GLY A 116 3.16 14.57 0.81
CA GLY A 116 3.00 15.68 1.73
C GLY A 116 4.32 16.24 2.26
N TYR A 117 5.44 15.93 1.61
CA TYR A 117 6.75 16.47 1.96
C TYR A 117 7.04 17.75 1.18
N ALA A 118 7.60 18.75 1.86
CA ALA A 118 7.95 20.03 1.28
C ALA A 118 9.10 19.90 0.28
N ASP A 119 10.12 19.09 0.58
CA ASP A 119 11.25 18.78 -0.29
C ASP A 119 11.99 17.51 0.17
N ASN A 120 13.06 17.14 -0.56
CA ASN A 120 13.87 15.97 -0.21
C ASN A 120 14.64 16.14 1.11
N LYS A 121 14.93 17.38 1.55
CA LYS A 121 15.65 17.60 2.81
C LYS A 121 14.82 17.18 4.01
N GLU A 122 13.50 17.37 3.94
CA GLU A 122 12.58 16.88 4.96
C GLU A 122 12.63 15.35 5.07
N VAL A 123 12.61 14.64 3.93
CA VAL A 123 12.75 13.17 3.91
C VAL A 123 14.10 12.75 4.49
N LEU A 124 15.20 13.37 4.06
CA LEU A 124 16.55 13.07 4.55
C LEU A 124 16.70 13.35 6.06
N ALA A 125 16.01 14.35 6.59
CA ALA A 125 16.00 14.64 8.02
C ALA A 125 15.31 13.53 8.83
N LEU A 126 14.23 12.96 8.30
CA LEU A 126 13.53 11.81 8.90
C LEU A 126 14.39 10.54 8.82
N THR A 127 15.07 10.33 7.70
CA THR A 127 15.84 9.11 7.45
C THR A 127 17.26 9.15 7.99
N GLY A 128 17.73 10.28 8.51
CA GLY A 128 19.05 10.40 9.13
C GLY A 128 19.25 9.54 10.38
N LYS A 129 18.15 9.00 10.95
CA LYS A 129 18.14 8.01 12.05
C LYS A 129 17.10 6.93 11.76
N PRO A 130 17.37 6.00 10.83
CA PRO A 130 16.38 5.00 10.40
C PRO A 130 15.81 4.17 11.55
N GLU A 131 16.60 3.93 12.59
CA GLU A 131 16.22 3.20 13.80
C GLU A 131 15.09 3.88 14.61
N MET A 132 14.91 5.19 14.44
CA MET A 132 13.86 5.97 15.09
C MET A 132 12.54 5.94 14.32
N LEU A 133 12.54 5.49 13.06
CA LEU A 133 11.32 5.34 12.27
C LEU A 133 10.46 4.22 12.85
N GLN A 134 9.15 4.35 12.75
CA GLN A 134 8.21 3.34 13.25
C GLN A 134 8.44 2.01 12.52
N GLU A 135 8.53 0.89 13.26
CA GLU A 135 8.47 -0.43 12.63
C GLU A 135 7.13 -0.62 11.94
N TYR A 136 7.18 -1.15 10.73
CA TYR A 136 5.96 -1.47 10.02
C TYR A 136 5.30 -2.67 10.71
N GLU A 137 4.01 -2.52 11.03
CA GLU A 137 3.19 -3.58 11.58
C GLU A 137 2.15 -4.01 10.55
N PRO A 138 1.73 -5.29 10.54
CA PRO A 138 0.72 -5.77 9.61
C PRO A 138 -0.53 -4.88 9.60
N HIS A 139 -0.91 -4.36 8.42
CA HIS A 139 -2.01 -3.40 8.29
C HIS A 139 -3.36 -3.99 8.73
N THR A 140 -3.52 -5.32 8.68
CA THR A 140 -4.71 -6.05 9.12
C THR A 140 -5.02 -5.84 10.60
N LEU A 141 -4.06 -5.34 11.38
CA LEU A 141 -4.19 -5.02 12.79
C LEU A 141 -4.60 -3.56 13.06
N ASP A 142 -4.61 -2.68 12.05
CA ASP A 142 -4.96 -1.27 12.22
C ASP A 142 -6.45 -1.02 11.89
N PRO A 143 -7.33 -0.85 12.89
CA PRO A 143 -8.75 -0.63 12.68
C PRO A 143 -9.07 0.77 12.11
N ASN A 144 -8.05 1.63 11.91
CA ASN A 144 -8.21 2.94 11.29
C ASN A 144 -7.89 2.95 9.80
N LEU A 145 -7.66 1.77 9.21
CA LEU A 145 -7.46 1.62 7.77
C LEU A 145 -8.70 1.01 7.13
N CYS A 146 -9.04 1.50 5.94
CA CYS A 146 -10.07 0.87 5.14
C CYS A 146 -9.64 -0.58 4.80
N PRO A 147 -10.46 -1.60 5.05
CA PRO A 147 -10.09 -3.00 4.82
C PRO A 147 -9.91 -3.37 3.35
N SER A 148 -10.30 -2.48 2.42
CA SER A 148 -10.27 -2.74 0.98
C SER A 148 -9.16 -2.00 0.23
N CYS A 149 -8.96 -0.72 0.56
CA CYS A 149 -7.98 0.15 -0.12
C CYS A 149 -6.93 0.74 0.84
N HIS A 150 -7.01 0.46 2.13
CA HIS A 150 -6.03 0.85 3.16
C HIS A 150 -5.81 2.36 3.32
N VAL A 151 -6.75 3.19 2.87
CA VAL A 151 -6.74 4.63 3.23
C VAL A 151 -7.02 4.77 4.73
N ALA A 152 -6.39 5.76 5.36
CA ALA A 152 -6.60 6.03 6.77
C ALA A 152 -7.89 6.83 7.02
N VAL A 153 -8.43 6.75 8.24
CA VAL A 153 -9.54 7.59 8.69
C VAL A 153 -9.21 9.07 8.42
N GLY A 154 -10.16 9.78 7.81
CA GLY A 154 -9.99 11.18 7.40
C GLY A 154 -9.43 11.36 5.98
N GLU A 155 -8.95 10.30 5.32
CA GLU A 155 -8.53 10.35 3.92
C GLU A 155 -9.66 9.98 2.95
N PHE A 156 -9.50 10.34 1.68
CA PHE A 156 -10.41 9.89 0.63
C PHE A 156 -9.95 8.55 0.07
N HIS A 157 -10.91 7.66 -0.20
CA HIS A 157 -10.66 6.36 -0.81
C HIS A 157 -9.94 6.46 -2.18
N THR A 158 -9.31 5.39 -2.62
CA THR A 158 -8.98 5.22 -4.04
C THR A 158 -10.27 4.97 -4.82
N LEU A 159 -10.44 5.61 -5.98
CA LEU A 159 -11.62 5.40 -6.82
C LEU A 159 -11.80 3.92 -7.15
N GLY A 160 -13.02 3.43 -7.00
CA GLY A 160 -13.36 2.01 -7.17
C GLY A 160 -13.30 1.19 -5.88
N CYS A 161 -12.95 1.80 -4.74
CA CYS A 161 -13.09 1.14 -3.45
C CYS A 161 -14.57 0.84 -3.15
N PRO A 162 -14.95 -0.41 -2.81
CA PRO A 162 -16.32 -0.78 -2.49
C PRO A 162 -16.86 -0.16 -1.19
N VAL A 163 -15.98 0.38 -0.35
CA VAL A 163 -16.33 1.06 0.90
C VAL A 163 -16.63 2.54 0.69
N GLU A 164 -16.21 3.12 -0.45
CA GLU A 164 -16.39 4.55 -0.71
C GLU A 164 -17.86 4.95 -0.74
N ILE A 165 -18.22 5.97 0.04
CA ILE A 165 -19.57 6.50 0.11
C ILE A 165 -19.80 7.55 -0.98
N CYS A 166 -20.90 7.40 -1.70
CA CYS A 166 -21.35 8.31 -2.75
C CYS A 166 -21.86 9.63 -2.15
N PRO A 167 -21.28 10.79 -2.53
CA PRO A 167 -21.70 12.09 -1.99
C PRO A 167 -23.10 12.54 -2.46
N TRP A 168 -23.66 11.90 -3.50
CA TRP A 168 -24.99 12.27 -4.02
C TRP A 168 -26.14 11.52 -3.37
N CYS A 169 -25.92 10.29 -2.88
CA CYS A 169 -26.99 9.46 -2.33
C CYS A 169 -26.66 8.76 -1.01
N ASN A 170 -25.45 8.93 -0.49
CA ASN A 170 -24.93 8.27 0.72
C ASN A 170 -24.92 6.73 0.68
N GLY A 171 -25.17 6.10 -0.47
CA GLY A 171 -24.91 4.68 -0.68
C GLY A 171 -23.45 4.41 -1.07
N GLN A 172 -23.06 3.14 -1.27
CA GLN A 172 -21.72 2.82 -1.78
C GLN A 172 -21.56 3.25 -3.24
N LEU A 173 -20.50 4.00 -3.55
CA LEU A 173 -20.27 4.62 -4.86
C LEU A 173 -20.21 3.58 -5.99
N THR A 174 -19.57 2.44 -5.74
CA THR A 174 -19.44 1.32 -6.71
C THR A 174 -20.72 0.55 -6.94
N TYR A 175 -21.74 0.70 -6.08
CA TYR A 175 -23.02 0.00 -6.19
C TYR A 175 -24.19 0.91 -6.58
N CYS A 176 -24.07 2.22 -6.39
CA CYS A 176 -25.13 3.18 -6.77
C CYS A 176 -25.15 3.51 -8.27
N ASN A 177 -26.31 3.90 -8.80
CA ASN A 177 -26.40 4.36 -10.20
C ASN A 177 -25.96 5.81 -10.42
N CYS A 178 -25.69 6.58 -9.36
CA CYS A 178 -25.37 8.00 -9.47
C CYS A 178 -24.17 8.28 -10.39
N ARG A 179 -23.13 7.44 -10.37
CA ARG A 179 -21.97 7.60 -11.26
C ARG A 179 -22.34 7.58 -12.75
N PHE A 180 -23.31 6.74 -13.14
CA PHE A 180 -23.80 6.65 -14.52
C PHE A 180 -24.66 7.85 -14.87
N THR A 181 -25.62 8.19 -13.99
CA THR A 181 -26.52 9.34 -14.18
C THR A 181 -25.78 10.67 -14.26
N ARG A 182 -24.72 10.87 -13.45
CA ARG A 182 -23.93 12.11 -13.44
C ARG A 182 -23.02 12.24 -14.65
N LEU A 183 -22.55 11.12 -15.19
CA LEU A 183 -21.74 11.08 -16.40
C LEU A 183 -22.57 11.09 -17.69
N ASP A 184 -23.88 10.84 -17.60
CA ASP A 184 -24.79 10.63 -18.74
C ASP A 184 -24.31 9.48 -19.65
N VAL A 185 -23.98 8.34 -19.03
CA VAL A 185 -23.52 7.13 -19.72
C VAL A 185 -24.20 5.89 -19.18
N ASP A 186 -24.45 4.90 -20.04
CA ASP A 186 -25.00 3.60 -19.63
C ASP A 186 -23.93 2.67 -19.02
N ALA A 187 -22.65 2.90 -19.34
CA ALA A 187 -21.53 2.08 -18.87
C ALA A 187 -20.23 2.89 -18.74
N MET A 188 -19.35 2.43 -17.85
CA MET A 188 -18.03 3.02 -17.60
C MET A 188 -16.92 2.13 -18.16
N ASP A 189 -16.76 2.14 -19.48
CA ASP A 189 -15.81 1.30 -20.23
C ASP A 189 -14.56 2.05 -20.72
N LYS A 190 -14.52 3.38 -20.54
CA LYS A 190 -13.43 4.24 -21.00
C LYS A 190 -12.75 4.94 -19.82
N VAL A 191 -11.43 5.08 -19.91
CA VAL A 191 -10.62 5.84 -18.95
C VAL A 191 -11.12 7.29 -18.82
N ALA A 192 -11.57 7.90 -19.92
CA ALA A 192 -12.14 9.25 -19.90
C ALA A 192 -13.37 9.38 -18.97
N HIS A 193 -14.19 8.33 -18.83
CA HIS A 193 -15.32 8.34 -17.89
C HIS A 193 -14.84 8.35 -16.43
N ILE A 194 -13.73 7.68 -16.13
CA ILE A 194 -13.12 7.66 -14.80
C ILE A 194 -12.59 9.03 -14.43
N GLU A 195 -11.86 9.68 -15.35
CA GLU A 195 -11.35 11.03 -15.12
C GLU A 195 -12.49 12.04 -14.96
N LYS A 196 -13.54 11.95 -15.77
CA LYS A 196 -14.69 12.83 -15.60
C LYS A 196 -15.42 12.60 -14.29
N LEU A 197 -15.53 11.35 -13.84
CA LEU A 197 -16.13 11.04 -12.54
C LEU A 197 -15.31 11.64 -11.40
N ARG A 198 -13.98 11.59 -11.50
CA ARG A 198 -13.06 12.19 -10.53
C ARG A 198 -13.32 13.69 -10.38
N GLU A 199 -13.41 14.42 -11.50
CA GLU A 199 -13.73 15.85 -11.51
C GLU A 199 -15.07 16.14 -10.81
N LEU A 200 -16.12 15.39 -11.15
CA LEU A 200 -17.45 15.56 -10.56
C LEU A 200 -17.47 15.29 -9.05
N LEU A 201 -16.69 14.31 -8.60
CA LEU A 201 -16.54 13.96 -7.19
C LEU A 201 -15.74 15.03 -6.43
N GLU A 202 -14.72 15.62 -7.05
CA GLU A 202 -13.97 16.74 -6.49
C GLU A 202 -14.85 18.00 -6.35
N GLU A 203 -15.69 18.28 -7.36
CA GLU A 203 -16.60 19.43 -7.36
C GLU A 203 -17.67 19.33 -6.25
N VAL A 204 -18.31 18.17 -6.10
CA VAL A 204 -19.33 17.97 -5.06
C VAL A 204 -18.73 17.82 -3.65
N GLY A 205 -17.44 17.47 -3.58
CA GLY A 205 -16.76 17.14 -2.34
C GLY A 205 -16.94 15.66 -1.97
N ARG A 206 -15.83 14.91 -2.00
CA ARG A 206 -15.81 13.52 -1.57
C ARG A 206 -16.00 13.40 -0.06
N ILE A 207 -16.53 12.27 0.37
CA ILE A 207 -16.69 11.93 1.79
C ILE A 207 -15.41 11.24 2.25
N ALA A 208 -14.77 11.78 3.27
CA ALA A 208 -13.59 11.17 3.89
C ALA A 208 -14.00 9.88 4.63
N PHE A 209 -13.12 8.88 4.59
CA PHE A 209 -13.31 7.59 5.24
C PHE A 209 -13.47 7.77 6.75
N LYS A 210 -14.52 7.18 7.32
CA LYS A 210 -14.71 7.04 8.76
C LYS A 210 -14.66 5.56 9.12
N LYS A 211 -14.20 5.27 10.34
CA LYS A 211 -14.08 3.89 10.81
C LYS A 211 -15.42 3.14 10.74
N GLU A 212 -16.51 3.85 11.03
CA GLU A 212 -17.88 3.34 11.03
C GLU A 212 -18.39 2.97 9.63
N ASP A 213 -17.76 3.48 8.57
CA ASP A 213 -18.10 3.13 7.18
C ASP A 213 -17.58 1.74 6.80
N SER A 214 -16.67 1.17 7.60
CA SER A 214 -16.18 -0.18 7.40
C SER A 214 -17.34 -1.17 7.54
N PRO A 215 -17.55 -2.08 6.59
CA PRO A 215 -18.58 -3.10 6.72
C PRO A 215 -18.35 -3.87 8.02
N GLY A 216 -19.25 -3.71 8.99
CA GLY A 216 -19.24 -4.53 10.18
C GLY A 216 -19.49 -5.97 9.75
N TYR A 217 -18.54 -6.87 9.98
CA TYR A 217 -18.88 -8.28 10.03
C TYR A 217 -19.79 -8.45 11.25
N PRO A 218 -20.98 -9.06 11.11
CA PRO A 218 -21.72 -9.50 12.28
C PRO A 218 -20.79 -10.41 13.08
N THR A 219 -20.44 -10.01 14.29
CA THR A 219 -19.82 -10.92 15.24
C THR A 219 -20.85 -12.01 15.52
N ILE A 220 -20.57 -13.24 15.09
CA ILE A 220 -21.33 -14.41 15.53
C ILE A 220 -21.07 -14.51 17.04
N GLY A 221 -21.98 -13.96 17.85
CA GLY A 221 -21.78 -13.89 19.30
C GLY A 221 -22.65 -12.92 20.10
N ASP A 222 -23.56 -12.15 19.48
CA ASP A 222 -24.59 -11.40 20.21
C ASP A 222 -25.98 -12.01 19.97
N GLU A 223 -26.19 -13.22 20.49
CA GLU A 223 -27.48 -13.76 20.98
C GLU A 223 -27.26 -14.52 22.29
#